data_AF-A0A533XDK1-F1
#
_entry.id   AF-A0A533XDK1-F1
#
_cell.length_a   1.000
_cell.length_b   1.000
_cell.length_c   1.000
_cell.angle_alpha   90.00
_cell.angle_beta   90.00
_cell.angle_gamma   90.00
#
_symmetry.space_group_name_H-M   'P 1'
#
loop_
_entity.id
_entity.type
_entity.pdbx_description
1 polymer ?
#
loop_
_entity_poly.entity_id
_entity_poly.type
_entity_poly.pdbx_seq_one_letter_code
_entity_poly.pdbx_strand_id
1 'polypeptide(L)'
;MWPGRGALVFFTEDLASYTPSFFVMDLLGLSPPAGGLLVEPIDSKTLPAASFRLREDAPLVAAPATLVRLRVTYKDPLTSPVTYAPGAYKWANTVKRPRAALKSITLKWVVLSGLRKLGFPSDQAVVNRPVTAATDNSPAVPFITETGGSVANSAVWWGPTDAPGVLIAAVGRATQFPDLRERMAMLNRVLIVDPNQPEALTALTRDLYQEILNDGATTHKVPVSDAALAVRFNEFYWNTYSQTTRMEISLGMEMGGLSKPTPADYLYRMIPAMETLAQVRPEDLENRFRLGNAYRWNNDQLAAIATHEALLQQIPPERATLRARALIELAWSKIAKVAWNRIFDDPVITEAYKEAEEAFKLTDRPVDKFAAAYTMAYSLVFTPNRDNRAMLEHLTEARRWYLQVGGASPDSWRYLLANDTLKGVVEADPAFQSLLAAGDQG
;
A
#
# COMPACT_ATOMS: atom_id res chain seq x y z
N MET A 1 5.65 3.99 4.13
CA MET A 1 5.69 5.32 3.49
C MET A 1 6.28 5.15 2.12
N TRP A 2 5.63 5.72 1.11
CA TRP A 2 6.20 5.82 -0.23
C TRP A 2 7.12 7.04 -0.27
N PRO A 3 8.34 6.96 -0.82
CA PRO A 3 9.17 8.15 -1.01
C PRO A 3 8.51 9.07 -2.04
N GLY A 4 8.07 10.26 -1.61
CA GLY A 4 7.67 11.37 -2.49
C GLY A 4 8.70 12.50 -2.43
N ARG A 5 8.51 13.54 -3.26
CA ARG A 5 9.27 14.79 -3.17
C ARG A 5 8.96 15.47 -1.84
N GLY A 6 10.00 15.98 -1.20
CA GLY A 6 9.93 16.44 0.20
C GLY A 6 9.93 15.25 1.15
N ALA A 7 11.14 14.79 1.50
CA ALA A 7 11.34 13.68 2.42
C ALA A 7 10.69 14.00 3.77
N LEU A 8 9.74 13.18 4.20
CA LEU A 8 9.28 13.20 5.58
C LEU A 8 10.35 12.63 6.47
N VAL A 9 10.64 13.33 7.56
CA VAL A 9 11.46 12.79 8.63
C VAL A 9 10.76 11.57 9.21
N PHE A 10 11.44 10.42 9.18
CA PHE A 10 10.98 9.19 9.82
C PHE A 10 11.92 8.81 10.94
N PHE A 11 11.44 8.88 12.19
CA PHE A 11 12.17 8.37 13.34
C PHE A 11 11.94 6.86 13.44
N THR A 12 12.94 6.10 12.97
CA THR A 12 12.97 4.63 12.93
C THR A 12 13.31 3.98 14.26
N GLU A 13 13.91 4.70 15.20
CA GLU A 13 14.16 4.21 16.56
C GLU A 13 13.16 4.81 17.55
N ASP A 14 13.25 4.40 18.81
CA ASP A 14 12.53 5.07 19.90
C ASP A 14 12.91 6.55 19.92
N LEU A 15 11.94 7.45 20.12
CA LEU A 15 12.15 8.89 20.23
C LEU A 15 13.22 9.23 21.27
N ALA A 16 13.35 8.45 22.35
CA ALA A 16 14.38 8.62 23.37
C ALA A 16 15.81 8.39 22.86
N SER A 17 15.98 7.72 21.72
CA SER A 17 17.28 7.45 21.09
C SER A 17 17.80 8.64 20.27
N TYR A 18 16.94 9.62 19.97
CA TYR A 18 17.30 10.80 19.18
C TYR A 18 17.76 11.94 20.05
N THR A 19 18.79 12.65 19.59
CA THR A 19 19.25 13.88 20.25
C THR A 19 18.25 15.02 20.00
N PRO A 20 18.10 15.99 20.93
CA PRO A 20 17.10 17.05 20.82
C PRO A 20 17.10 17.83 19.49
N SER A 21 18.27 18.00 18.87
CA SER A 21 18.41 18.65 17.55
C SER A 21 17.62 18.02 16.42
N PHE A 22 17.38 16.70 16.44
CA PHE A 22 16.58 16.03 15.41
C PHE A 22 15.14 16.52 15.40
N PHE A 23 14.61 16.97 16.54
CA PHE A 23 13.23 17.43 16.64
C PHE A 23 13.03 18.89 16.23
N VAL A 24 14.12 19.63 16.02
CA VAL A 24 14.09 21.05 15.63
C VAL A 24 14.89 21.30 14.35
N MET A 25 15.15 20.25 13.56
CA MET A 25 16.01 20.34 12.37
C MET A 25 15.55 21.39 11.36
N ASP A 26 14.24 21.62 11.25
CA ASP A 26 13.65 22.64 10.37
C ASP A 26 13.98 24.09 10.79
N LEU A 27 14.42 24.29 12.03
CA LEU A 27 14.93 25.58 12.54
C LEU A 27 16.45 25.69 12.48
N LEU A 28 17.17 24.60 12.22
CA LEU A 28 18.63 24.59 12.27
C LEU A 28 19.22 24.97 10.91
N GLY A 29 19.99 26.06 10.87
CA GLY A 29 20.83 26.42 9.72
C GLY A 29 20.10 27.06 8.53
N LEU A 30 18.80 27.31 8.61
CA LEU A 30 18.03 28.00 7.58
C LEU A 30 17.70 29.44 8.02
N SER A 31 17.97 30.40 7.13
CA SER A 31 17.54 31.79 7.28
C SER A 31 16.71 32.20 6.07
N PRO A 32 15.42 32.57 6.24
CA PRO A 32 14.69 32.58 7.52
C PRO A 32 14.38 31.16 8.02
N PRO A 33 14.26 30.94 9.35
CA PRO A 33 13.84 29.65 9.90
C PRO A 33 12.51 29.23 9.29
N ALA A 34 12.35 27.96 8.92
CA ALA A 34 11.08 27.47 8.42
C ALA A 34 10.02 27.60 9.53
N GLY A 35 8.92 28.30 9.26
CA GLY A 35 7.85 28.55 10.23
C GLY A 35 7.00 27.33 10.61
N GLY A 36 7.46 26.11 10.29
CA GLY A 36 6.70 24.85 10.39
C GLY A 36 6.51 24.32 11.81
N LEU A 37 7.22 24.86 12.79
CA LEU A 37 7.11 24.44 14.19
C LEU A 37 7.11 25.64 15.15
N LEU A 38 6.61 25.40 16.36
CA LEU A 38 6.59 26.33 17.50
C LEU A 38 7.45 25.72 18.62
N VAL A 39 8.32 26.53 19.23
CA VAL A 39 9.14 26.13 20.37
C VAL A 39 8.80 27.02 21.56
N GLU A 40 8.37 26.41 22.66
CA GLU A 40 7.95 27.11 23.87
C GLU A 40 8.77 26.65 25.07
N PRO A 41 9.38 27.55 25.85
CA PRO A 41 10.01 27.17 27.10
C PRO A 41 8.96 26.74 28.13
N ILE A 42 9.21 25.61 28.79
CA ILE A 42 8.37 25.09 29.88
C ILE A 42 8.97 25.52 31.22
N ASP A 43 10.21 25.09 31.47
CA ASP A 43 10.93 25.38 32.70
C ASP A 43 12.45 25.31 32.48
N SER A 44 13.19 25.72 33.51
CA SER A 44 14.62 25.51 33.57
C SER A 44 15.06 25.14 34.99
N LYS A 45 16.16 24.38 35.09
CA LYS A 45 16.74 23.90 36.35
C LYS A 45 18.26 23.99 36.26
N THR A 46 18.88 24.64 37.24
CA THR A 46 20.34 24.66 37.37
C THR A 46 20.87 23.24 37.62
N LEU A 47 21.91 22.87 36.90
CA LEU A 47 22.64 21.62 37.07
C LEU A 47 24.00 21.90 37.72
N PRO A 48 24.66 20.88 38.31
CA PRO A 48 26.09 20.94 38.57
C PRO A 48 26.86 21.39 37.32
N ALA A 49 27.88 22.23 37.52
CA ALA A 49 28.65 22.81 36.42
C ALA A 49 29.30 21.71 35.55
N ALA A 50 29.30 21.93 34.24
CA ALA A 50 29.95 21.04 33.31
C ALA A 50 31.46 21.18 33.41
N SER A 51 32.16 20.07 33.60
CA SER A 51 33.60 20.04 33.85
C SER A 51 34.34 19.41 32.67
N PHE A 52 35.29 20.12 32.08
CA PHE A 52 36.04 19.65 30.93
C PHE A 52 37.41 20.30 30.83
N ARG A 53 38.27 19.76 29.96
CA ARG A 53 39.54 20.39 29.58
C ARG A 53 39.41 20.96 28.18
N LEU A 54 40.00 22.13 27.93
CA LEU A 54 40.02 22.74 26.59
C LEU A 54 40.99 22.04 25.63
N ARG A 55 41.99 21.34 26.17
CA ARG A 55 43.00 20.50 25.49
C ARG A 55 43.41 19.39 26.47
N GLU A 56 44.02 18.29 26.00
CA GLU A 56 44.35 17.12 26.84
C GLU A 56 45.12 17.47 28.13
N ASP A 57 46.11 18.35 28.02
CA ASP A 57 46.98 18.77 29.13
C ASP A 57 46.53 20.08 29.84
N ALA A 58 45.37 20.62 29.49
CA ALA A 58 44.89 21.86 30.10
C ALA A 58 44.31 21.62 31.51
N PRO A 59 44.37 22.64 32.41
CA PRO A 59 43.62 22.60 33.66
C PRO A 59 42.13 22.35 33.42
N LEU A 60 41.49 21.67 34.38
CA LEU A 60 40.05 21.47 34.35
C LEU A 60 39.35 22.83 34.49
N VAL A 61 38.39 23.10 33.61
CA VAL A 61 37.51 24.26 33.68
C VAL A 61 36.09 23.83 33.96
N ALA A 62 35.30 24.73 34.54
CA ALA A 62 33.90 24.52 34.83
C ALA A 62 33.04 25.59 34.15
N ALA A 63 31.98 25.18 33.46
CA ALA A 63 30.98 26.06 32.87
C ALA A 63 29.62 25.85 33.56
N PRO A 64 28.92 26.90 34.00
CA PRO A 64 27.56 26.77 34.52
C PRO A 64 26.64 26.06 33.51
N ALA A 65 25.92 25.06 34.00
CA ALA A 65 25.03 24.24 33.20
C ALA A 65 23.58 24.38 33.67
N THR A 66 22.66 24.50 32.71
CA THR A 66 21.23 24.61 32.96
C THR A 66 20.48 23.61 32.10
N LEU A 67 19.62 22.81 32.71
CA LEU A 67 18.63 22.02 32.01
C LEU A 67 17.47 22.93 31.61
N VAL A 68 17.14 22.99 30.34
CA VAL A 68 15.98 23.72 29.81
C VAL A 68 15.02 22.72 29.20
N ARG A 69 13.74 22.76 29.60
CA ARG A 69 12.69 21.98 28.97
C ARG A 69 11.94 22.84 27.96
N LEU A 70 11.86 22.35 26.73
CA LEU A 70 11.18 23.01 25.63
C LEU A 70 10.06 22.10 25.12
N ARG A 71 8.88 22.66 24.86
CA ARG A 71 7.85 22.00 24.06
C ARG A 71 8.07 22.35 22.60
N VAL A 72 8.15 21.35 21.74
CA VAL A 72 8.14 21.50 20.28
C VAL A 72 6.78 21.07 19.78
N THR A 73 6.09 21.96 19.05
CA THR A 73 4.79 21.70 18.44
C THR A 73 4.89 21.89 16.93
N TYR A 74 4.58 20.85 16.16
CA TYR A 74 4.51 20.92 14.70
C TYR A 74 3.17 21.52 14.29
N LYS A 75 3.15 22.37 13.26
CA LYS A 75 1.93 23.11 12.87
C LYS A 75 1.07 22.39 11.83
N ASP A 76 1.65 21.46 11.09
CA ASP A 76 0.98 20.78 9.98
C ASP A 76 1.14 19.25 10.11
N PRO A 77 0.03 18.48 10.18
CA PRO A 77 0.08 17.03 10.26
C PRO A 77 0.74 16.37 9.05
N LEU A 78 0.69 16.98 7.86
CA LEU A 78 1.20 16.38 6.62
C LEU A 78 2.72 16.48 6.46
N THR A 79 3.35 17.39 7.20
CA THR A 79 4.80 17.63 7.18
C THR A 79 5.47 17.29 8.50
N SER A 80 4.69 17.04 9.55
CA SER A 80 5.20 16.60 10.84
C SER A 80 5.99 15.28 10.76
N PRO A 81 7.03 15.10 11.59
CA PRO A 81 7.79 13.85 11.62
C PRO A 81 6.90 12.66 11.95
N VAL A 82 7.18 11.55 11.29
CA VAL A 82 6.50 10.27 11.53
C VAL A 82 7.39 9.38 12.38
N THR A 83 6.79 8.59 13.25
CA THR A 83 7.49 7.53 13.99
C THR A 83 6.55 6.35 14.21
N TYR A 84 7.02 5.33 14.93
CA TYR A 84 6.16 4.22 15.33
C TYR A 84 5.15 4.68 16.38
N ALA A 85 3.92 4.22 16.24
CA ALA A 85 2.84 4.55 17.16
C ALA A 85 3.15 4.03 18.58
N PRO A 86 2.67 4.71 19.64
CA PRO A 86 2.91 4.30 21.02
C PRO A 86 2.38 2.88 21.27
N GLY A 87 3.14 2.07 21.99
CA GLY A 87 2.79 0.67 22.27
C GLY A 87 3.09 -0.32 21.13
N ALA A 88 3.63 0.13 19.99
CA ALA A 88 4.09 -0.76 18.92
C ALA A 88 5.37 -1.50 19.32
N TYR A 89 5.25 -2.73 19.84
CA TYR A 89 6.38 -3.52 20.30
C TYR A 89 7.35 -3.93 19.16
N LYS A 90 8.65 -3.98 19.48
CA LYS A 90 9.71 -4.52 18.63
C LYS A 90 9.73 -6.04 18.75
N TRP A 91 8.70 -6.70 18.22
CA TRP A 91 8.70 -8.16 18.06
C TRP A 91 9.68 -8.58 16.95
N ALA A 92 10.25 -9.78 17.07
CA ALA A 92 11.07 -10.40 16.03
C ALA A 92 10.26 -10.80 14.78
N ASN A 93 8.93 -10.57 14.79
CA ASN A 93 8.03 -10.96 13.71
C ASN A 93 7.93 -9.87 12.63
N THR A 94 7.58 -10.31 11.42
CA THR A 94 7.37 -9.54 10.19
C THR A 94 6.18 -8.57 10.20
N VAL A 95 5.51 -8.38 11.34
CA VAL A 95 4.34 -7.50 11.45
C VAL A 95 4.78 -6.04 11.34
N LYS A 96 4.27 -5.34 10.31
CA LYS A 96 4.51 -3.90 10.14
C LYS A 96 3.98 -3.14 11.36
N ARG A 97 4.85 -2.37 12.01
CA ARG A 97 4.44 -1.53 13.13
C ARG A 97 3.57 -0.38 12.67
N PRO A 98 2.46 -0.08 13.39
CA PRO A 98 1.67 1.11 13.13
C PRO A 98 2.54 2.34 13.31
N ARG A 99 2.21 3.38 12.54
CA ARG A 99 2.95 4.64 12.51
C ARG A 99 2.02 5.76 12.95
N ALA A 100 2.60 6.80 13.52
CA ALA A 100 1.88 7.98 13.95
C ALA A 100 2.67 9.24 13.60
N ALA A 101 1.94 10.30 13.28
CA ALA A 101 2.49 11.63 13.03
C ALA A 101 2.62 12.40 14.34
N LEU A 102 3.82 12.92 14.63
CA LEU A 102 4.12 13.61 15.89
C LEU A 102 3.55 15.03 15.87
N LYS A 103 2.65 15.35 16.80
CA LYS A 103 2.06 16.69 16.96
C LYS A 103 2.91 17.57 17.86
N SER A 104 3.32 17.04 19.01
CA SER A 104 4.23 17.75 19.89
C SER A 104 5.04 16.80 20.77
N ILE A 105 6.14 17.29 21.31
CA ILE A 105 7.00 16.56 22.24
C ILE A 105 7.73 17.53 23.17
N THR A 106 7.98 17.10 24.41
CA THR A 106 8.84 17.85 25.33
C THR A 106 10.27 17.34 25.23
N LEU A 107 11.21 18.27 25.06
CA LEU A 107 12.64 18.00 24.95
C LEU A 107 13.38 18.60 26.13
N LYS A 108 14.45 17.93 26.55
CA LYS A 108 15.44 18.42 27.50
C LYS A 108 16.69 18.85 26.75
N TRP A 109 17.14 20.07 27.01
CA TRP A 109 18.39 20.62 26.49
C TRP A 109 19.31 21.00 27.64
N VAL A 110 20.58 20.64 27.54
CA VAL A 110 21.60 21.09 28.51
C VAL A 110 22.34 22.26 27.89
N VAL A 111 22.16 23.44 28.47
CA VAL A 111 22.77 24.69 28.00
C VAL A 111 23.95 25.02 28.90
N LEU A 112 25.12 25.20 28.30
CA LEU A 112 26.32 25.73 28.95
C LEU A 112 26.37 27.23 28.72
N SER A 113 26.73 27.99 29.75
CA SER A 113 26.78 29.46 29.70
C SER A 113 28.12 29.99 30.21
N GLY A 114 28.42 31.26 29.94
CA GLY A 114 29.70 31.88 30.31
C GLY A 114 30.89 31.38 29.50
N LEU A 115 30.65 30.70 28.37
CA LEU A 115 31.70 30.06 27.57
C LEU A 115 32.66 31.07 26.93
N ARG A 116 32.25 32.32 26.71
CA ARG A 116 33.14 33.35 26.15
C ARG A 116 34.33 33.63 27.07
N LYS A 117 34.13 33.54 28.40
CA LYS A 117 35.20 33.68 29.40
C LYS A 117 36.21 32.54 29.35
N LEU A 118 35.81 31.39 28.79
CA LEU A 118 36.66 30.22 28.58
C LEU A 118 37.28 30.19 27.17
N GLY A 119 37.12 31.25 26.38
CA GLY A 119 37.73 31.38 25.05
C GLY A 119 36.88 30.88 23.88
N PHE A 120 35.62 30.52 24.10
CA PHE A 120 34.70 30.13 23.01
C PHE A 120 34.15 31.35 22.26
N PRO A 121 33.77 31.20 20.97
CA PRO A 121 33.21 32.31 20.17
C PRO A 121 31.83 32.77 20.65
N SER A 122 31.04 31.84 21.22
CA SER A 122 29.70 32.09 21.74
C SER A 122 29.69 31.95 23.26
N ASP A 123 28.86 32.75 23.94
CA ASP A 123 28.73 32.67 25.40
C ASP A 123 27.86 31.50 25.88
N GLN A 124 26.98 31.03 25.00
CA GLN A 124 26.11 29.89 25.25
C GLN A 124 26.30 28.82 24.18
N ALA A 125 26.24 27.55 24.59
CA ALA A 125 26.19 26.41 23.70
C ALA A 125 25.27 25.34 24.26
N VAL A 126 24.72 24.51 23.38
CA VAL A 126 23.82 23.43 23.79
C VAL A 126 24.49 22.08 23.56
N VAL A 127 24.47 21.23 24.59
CA VAL A 127 25.03 19.88 24.50
C VAL A 127 24.03 18.97 23.79
N ASN A 128 24.35 18.60 22.55
CA ASN A 128 23.47 17.79 21.71
C ASN A 128 23.67 16.28 21.92
N ARG A 129 24.93 15.81 21.93
CA ARG A 129 25.30 14.42 22.21
C ARG A 129 26.59 14.38 23.02
N PRO A 130 26.64 13.67 24.17
CA PRO A 130 27.91 13.39 24.82
C PRO A 130 28.72 12.46 23.92
N VAL A 131 29.96 12.84 23.59
CA VAL A 131 30.90 11.90 22.95
C VAL A 131 31.47 11.03 24.07
N THR A 132 30.97 9.81 24.21
CA THR A 132 31.62 8.79 25.03
C THR A 132 32.88 8.35 24.30
N ALA A 133 34.06 8.72 24.81
CA ALA A 133 35.31 8.17 24.31
C ALA A 133 35.27 6.65 24.50
N ALA A 134 35.34 5.92 23.40
CA ALA A 134 35.69 4.51 23.45
C ALA A 134 37.13 4.43 23.94
N THR A 135 37.34 3.65 24.99
CA THR A 135 38.65 3.22 25.53
C THR A 135 39.61 4.35 25.93
N ASP A 136 39.64 4.71 27.22
CA ASP A 136 40.93 4.93 27.90
C ASP A 136 40.81 5.02 29.43
N ASN A 137 41.83 4.48 30.11
CA ASN A 137 41.94 4.28 31.57
C ASN A 137 42.14 5.57 32.39
N SER A 138 41.63 6.72 31.94
CA SER A 138 41.67 7.96 32.72
C SER A 138 40.42 8.09 33.59
N PRO A 139 40.51 8.61 34.84
CA PRO A 139 39.33 8.87 35.65
C PRO A 139 38.45 9.88 34.90
N ALA A 140 37.32 9.40 34.39
CA ALA A 140 36.39 10.19 33.62
C ALA A 140 35.80 11.26 34.53
N VAL A 141 36.29 12.50 34.44
CA VAL A 141 35.57 13.65 35.00
C VAL A 141 34.23 13.70 34.27
N PRO A 142 33.09 13.54 34.97
CA PRO A 142 31.79 13.53 34.31
C PRO A 142 31.55 14.92 33.69
N PHE A 143 31.49 14.96 32.36
CA PHE A 143 31.30 16.21 31.62
C PHE A 143 30.02 16.93 32.05
N ILE A 144 28.92 16.20 32.18
CA ILE A 144 27.60 16.68 32.62
C ILE A 144 26.88 15.58 33.41
N THR A 145 25.98 15.96 34.31
CA THR A 145 25.22 15.02 35.16
C THR A 145 23.88 14.58 34.55
N GLU A 146 23.38 15.30 33.55
CA GLU A 146 22.17 14.95 32.81
C GLU A 146 22.42 15.03 31.31
N THR A 147 21.76 14.16 30.53
CA THR A 147 21.79 14.21 29.06
C THR A 147 20.54 14.88 28.51
N GLY A 148 20.71 15.58 27.38
CA GLY A 148 19.58 16.01 26.56
C GLY A 148 18.81 14.81 25.97
N GLY A 149 17.59 15.05 25.53
CA GLY A 149 16.75 14.04 24.85
C GLY A 149 15.27 14.34 24.99
N SER A 150 14.40 13.49 24.45
CA SER A 150 12.96 13.59 24.69
C SER A 150 12.60 13.22 26.13
N VAL A 151 11.60 13.90 26.69
CA VAL A 151 10.99 13.49 27.95
C VAL A 151 10.08 12.29 27.70
N ALA A 152 10.23 11.22 28.49
CA ALA A 152 9.42 10.02 28.39
C ALA A 152 7.92 10.35 28.50
N ASN A 153 7.09 9.68 27.69
CA ASN A 153 5.63 9.83 27.68
C ASN A 153 5.14 11.27 27.42
N SER A 154 5.96 12.14 26.82
CA SER A 154 5.58 13.53 26.50
C SER A 154 5.09 13.74 25.06
N ALA A 155 5.21 12.71 24.22
CA ALA A 155 4.80 12.78 22.82
C ALA A 155 3.27 12.83 22.70
N VAL A 156 2.79 13.78 21.90
CA VAL A 156 1.39 13.92 21.49
C VAL A 156 1.33 13.67 19.99
N TRP A 157 0.29 12.98 19.55
CA TRP A 157 0.11 12.54 18.17
C TRP A 157 -0.98 13.35 17.48
N TRP A 158 -0.84 13.53 16.17
CA TRP A 158 -1.93 14.04 15.35
C TRP A 158 -3.03 12.99 15.24
N GLY A 159 -4.28 13.42 15.42
CA GLY A 159 -5.46 12.62 15.16
C GLY A 159 -6.40 13.26 14.13
N PRO A 160 -7.45 12.53 13.72
CA PRO A 160 -8.40 12.97 12.67
C PRO A 160 -9.08 14.30 12.97
N THR A 161 -9.35 14.57 14.25
CA THR A 161 -10.11 15.75 14.71
C THR A 161 -9.25 17.00 14.89
N ASP A 162 -7.93 16.87 14.86
CA ASP A 162 -7.02 17.99 15.14
C ASP A 162 -6.95 19.02 14.00
N ALA A 163 -7.03 18.56 12.75
CA ALA A 163 -6.95 19.40 11.56
C ALA A 163 -7.73 18.82 10.36
N PRO A 164 -9.04 18.54 10.51
CA PRO A 164 -9.82 17.83 9.49
C PRO A 164 -9.83 18.55 8.14
N GLY A 165 -9.91 19.89 8.13
CA GLY A 165 -9.86 20.69 6.90
C GLY A 165 -8.54 20.55 6.13
N VAL A 166 -7.41 20.39 6.84
CA VAL A 166 -6.09 20.17 6.22
C VAL A 166 -6.04 18.80 5.55
N LEU A 167 -6.59 17.76 6.20
CA LEU A 167 -6.65 16.40 5.65
C LEU A 167 -7.54 16.34 4.41
N ILE A 168 -8.74 16.92 4.46
CA ILE A 168 -9.66 17.00 3.31
C ILE A 168 -9.00 17.72 2.13
N ALA A 169 -8.39 18.89 2.38
CA ALA A 169 -7.67 19.63 1.35
C ALA A 169 -6.48 18.84 0.78
N ALA A 170 -5.79 18.05 1.61
CA ALA A 170 -4.69 17.20 1.16
C ALA A 170 -5.15 16.10 0.20
N VAL A 171 -6.29 15.45 0.48
CA VAL A 171 -6.88 14.47 -0.45
C VAL A 171 -7.26 15.14 -1.77
N GLY A 172 -7.92 16.30 -1.71
CA GLY A 172 -8.27 17.08 -2.91
C GLY A 172 -7.06 17.54 -3.73
N ARG A 173 -5.93 17.86 -3.09
CA ARG A 173 -4.66 18.15 -3.79
C ARG A 173 -4.02 16.91 -4.38
N ALA A 174 -4.06 15.78 -3.65
CA ALA A 174 -3.47 14.53 -4.12
C ALA A 174 -4.08 14.08 -5.44
N THR A 175 -5.39 14.22 -5.64
CA THR A 175 -6.03 13.83 -6.91
C THR A 175 -5.59 14.66 -8.12
N GLN A 176 -4.94 15.81 -7.90
CA GLN A 176 -4.45 16.69 -8.96
C GLN A 176 -2.99 16.42 -9.33
N PHE A 177 -2.22 15.64 -8.56
CA PHE A 177 -0.84 15.36 -8.95
C PHE A 177 -0.79 14.40 -10.14
N PRO A 178 -0.03 14.71 -11.20
CA PRO A 178 0.11 13.80 -12.35
C PRO A 178 0.95 12.56 -12.00
N ASP A 179 1.93 12.72 -11.11
CA ASP A 179 2.81 11.64 -10.68
C ASP A 179 2.14 10.78 -9.59
N LEU A 180 1.99 9.50 -9.88
CA LEU A 180 1.39 8.51 -8.98
C LEU A 180 2.12 8.42 -7.63
N ARG A 181 3.46 8.47 -7.65
CA ARG A 181 4.28 8.34 -6.46
C ARG A 181 4.04 9.52 -5.50
N GLU A 182 3.91 10.73 -6.02
CA GLU A 182 3.49 11.91 -5.23
C GLU A 182 2.06 11.78 -4.71
N ARG A 183 1.12 11.30 -5.54
CA ARG A 183 -0.27 11.04 -5.10
C ARG A 183 -0.30 10.09 -3.92
N MET A 184 0.32 8.92 -4.07
CA MET A 184 0.39 7.90 -3.03
C MET A 184 1.11 8.43 -1.79
N ALA A 185 2.19 9.20 -1.93
CA ALA A 185 2.88 9.78 -0.79
C ALA A 185 1.95 10.71 0.01
N MET A 186 1.20 11.60 -0.65
CA MET A 186 0.25 12.49 0.03
C MET A 186 -0.90 11.72 0.68
N LEU A 187 -1.51 10.74 -0.02
CA LEU A 187 -2.59 9.93 0.54
C LEU A 187 -2.12 9.13 1.76
N ASN A 188 -0.92 8.55 1.72
CA ASN A 188 -0.34 7.86 2.87
C ASN A 188 -0.11 8.80 4.06
N ARG A 189 0.20 10.08 3.84
CA ARG A 189 0.34 11.07 4.93
C ARG A 189 -0.99 11.32 5.62
N VAL A 190 -2.06 11.47 4.83
CA VAL A 190 -3.42 11.57 5.37
C VAL A 190 -3.77 10.33 6.18
N LEU A 191 -3.54 9.14 5.63
CA LEU A 191 -3.88 7.86 6.30
C LEU A 191 -3.02 7.52 7.52
N ILE A 192 -1.87 8.16 7.70
CA ILE A 192 -1.09 8.06 8.96
C ILE A 192 -1.78 8.83 10.09
N VAL A 193 -2.49 9.92 9.76
CA VAL A 193 -3.17 10.80 10.74
C VAL A 193 -4.61 10.33 10.95
N ASP A 194 -5.29 9.97 9.88
CA ASP A 194 -6.64 9.42 9.87
C ASP A 194 -6.68 8.13 9.03
N PRO A 195 -6.43 6.96 9.65
CA PRO A 195 -6.45 5.68 8.95
C PRO A 195 -7.80 5.32 8.32
N ASN A 196 -8.88 5.94 8.79
CA ASN A 196 -10.25 5.66 8.37
C ASN A 196 -10.79 6.72 7.41
N GLN A 197 -9.94 7.63 6.90
CA GLN A 197 -10.35 8.70 6.00
C GLN A 197 -10.87 8.11 4.68
N PRO A 198 -12.17 8.22 4.38
CA PRO A 198 -12.78 7.41 3.33
C PRO A 198 -12.42 7.88 1.91
N GLU A 199 -12.27 9.18 1.65
CA GLU A 199 -11.87 9.69 0.33
C GLU A 199 -10.42 9.33 -0.03
N ALA A 200 -9.52 9.32 0.96
CA ALA A 200 -8.13 8.97 0.82
C ALA A 200 -7.98 7.48 0.54
N LEU A 201 -8.72 6.64 1.28
CA LEU A 201 -8.81 5.21 1.00
C LEU A 201 -9.37 4.97 -0.41
N THR A 202 -10.46 5.63 -0.78
CA THR A 202 -11.07 5.50 -2.13
C THR A 202 -10.08 5.87 -3.23
N ALA A 203 -9.39 7.00 -3.10
CA ALA A 203 -8.40 7.44 -4.08
C ALA A 203 -7.20 6.48 -4.14
N LEU A 204 -6.70 6.03 -2.99
CA LEU A 204 -5.54 5.15 -2.91
C LEU A 204 -5.84 3.77 -3.51
N THR A 205 -6.95 3.15 -3.16
CA THR A 205 -7.32 1.81 -3.65
C THR A 205 -7.62 1.82 -5.14
N ARG A 206 -8.29 2.86 -5.63
CA ARG A 206 -8.52 3.07 -7.07
C ARG A 206 -7.20 3.16 -7.83
N ASP A 207 -6.28 4.02 -7.37
CA ASP A 207 -5.00 4.24 -8.03
C ASP A 207 -4.14 2.96 -8.01
N LEU A 208 -4.07 2.26 -6.86
CA LEU A 208 -3.33 1.00 -6.74
C LEU A 208 -3.89 -0.11 -7.65
N TYR A 209 -5.22 -0.24 -7.71
CA TYR A 209 -5.86 -1.23 -8.59
C TYR A 209 -5.56 -0.96 -10.06
N GLN A 210 -5.66 0.32 -10.46
CA GLN A 210 -5.38 0.70 -11.84
C GLN A 210 -3.91 0.43 -12.23
N GLU A 211 -2.97 0.63 -11.31
CA GLU A 211 -1.55 0.33 -11.58
C GLU A 211 -1.29 -1.15 -11.78
N ILE A 212 -1.97 -2.03 -11.03
CA ILE A 212 -1.91 -3.48 -11.25
C ILE A 212 -2.44 -3.80 -12.66
N LEU A 213 -3.56 -3.22 -13.08
CA LEU A 213 -4.08 -3.43 -14.43
C LEU A 213 -3.14 -2.88 -15.52
N ASN A 214 -2.52 -1.73 -15.30
CA ASN A 214 -1.54 -1.12 -16.22
C ASN A 214 -0.27 -1.96 -16.36
N ASP A 215 0.18 -2.58 -15.27
CA ASP A 215 1.32 -3.49 -15.27
C ASP A 215 1.00 -4.76 -16.09
N GLY A 216 -0.21 -5.30 -15.93
CA GLY A 216 -0.73 -6.37 -16.77
C GLY A 216 -0.68 -6.00 -18.25
N ALA A 217 -1.25 -4.84 -18.61
CA ALA A 217 -1.23 -4.30 -19.98
C ALA A 217 0.19 -4.17 -20.57
N THR A 218 1.11 -3.64 -19.76
CA THR A 218 2.52 -3.46 -20.15
C THR A 218 3.23 -4.79 -20.34
N THR A 219 2.86 -5.79 -19.55
CA THR A 219 3.46 -7.12 -19.60
C THR A 219 3.00 -7.88 -20.83
N HIS A 220 1.68 -7.92 -21.10
CA HIS A 220 1.15 -8.67 -22.23
C HIS A 220 1.23 -7.95 -23.58
N LYS A 221 1.30 -6.60 -23.60
CA LYS A 221 1.49 -5.76 -24.80
C LYS A 221 0.45 -5.96 -25.91
N VAL A 222 -0.75 -6.39 -25.53
CA VAL A 222 -1.86 -6.61 -26.47
C VAL A 222 -2.71 -5.35 -26.52
N PRO A 223 -2.95 -4.77 -27.70
CA PRO A 223 -3.78 -3.58 -27.83
C PRO A 223 -5.26 -3.91 -27.59
N VAL A 224 -5.87 -3.21 -26.64
CA VAL A 224 -7.31 -3.21 -26.39
C VAL A 224 -7.72 -1.75 -26.18
N SER A 225 -8.43 -1.16 -27.14
CA SER A 225 -8.63 0.30 -27.16
C SER A 225 -9.87 0.78 -26.42
N ASP A 226 -10.83 -0.10 -26.13
CA ASP A 226 -11.97 0.23 -25.27
C ASP A 226 -11.61 0.08 -23.80
N ALA A 227 -11.95 1.09 -22.99
CA ALA A 227 -11.55 1.14 -21.60
C ALA A 227 -12.22 0.05 -20.74
N ALA A 228 -13.50 -0.25 -20.98
CA ALA A 228 -14.22 -1.26 -20.20
C ALA A 228 -13.72 -2.67 -20.55
N LEU A 229 -13.45 -2.93 -21.83
CA LEU A 229 -12.84 -4.16 -22.27
C LEU A 229 -11.41 -4.31 -21.74
N ALA A 230 -10.60 -3.25 -21.77
CA ALA A 230 -9.24 -3.26 -21.27
C ALA A 230 -9.18 -3.62 -19.77
N VAL A 231 -10.06 -3.05 -18.95
CA VAL A 231 -10.16 -3.42 -17.53
C VAL A 231 -10.44 -4.92 -17.39
N ARG A 232 -11.48 -5.43 -18.06
CA ARG A 232 -11.86 -6.84 -17.95
C ARG A 232 -10.77 -7.78 -18.48
N PHE A 233 -10.13 -7.41 -19.58
CA PHE A 233 -9.04 -8.15 -20.20
C PHE A 233 -7.85 -8.27 -19.25
N ASN A 234 -7.45 -7.16 -18.62
CA ASN A 234 -6.32 -7.12 -17.68
C ASN A 234 -6.64 -7.86 -16.38
N GLU A 235 -7.90 -7.85 -15.92
CA GLU A 235 -8.34 -8.68 -14.79
C GLU A 235 -8.25 -10.18 -15.12
N PHE A 236 -8.63 -10.59 -16.35
CA PHE A 236 -8.48 -11.98 -16.80
C PHE A 236 -7.03 -12.38 -16.99
N TYR A 237 -6.17 -11.47 -17.44
CA TYR A 237 -4.73 -11.69 -17.44
C TYR A 237 -4.25 -12.03 -16.01
N TRP A 238 -4.61 -11.24 -15.00
CA TRP A 238 -4.19 -11.52 -13.62
C TRP A 238 -4.83 -12.76 -13.01
N ASN A 239 -6.10 -13.04 -13.32
CA ASN A 239 -6.78 -14.28 -12.90
C ASN A 239 -6.05 -15.52 -13.42
N THR A 240 -5.66 -15.52 -14.70
CA THR A 240 -4.95 -16.65 -15.31
C THR A 240 -3.50 -16.72 -14.83
N TYR A 241 -2.81 -15.58 -14.77
CA TYR A 241 -1.43 -15.51 -14.29
C TYR A 241 -1.26 -16.06 -12.88
N SER A 242 -2.11 -15.65 -11.93
CA SER A 242 -2.01 -16.11 -10.53
C SER A 242 -2.30 -17.61 -10.38
N GLN A 243 -3.07 -18.19 -11.31
CA GLN A 243 -3.34 -19.63 -11.36
C GLN A 243 -2.20 -20.44 -12.00
N THR A 244 -1.56 -19.91 -13.04
CA THR A 244 -0.58 -20.66 -13.86
C THR A 244 0.83 -20.61 -13.30
N THR A 245 1.31 -19.43 -12.90
CA THR A 245 2.69 -19.29 -12.43
C THR A 245 2.91 -19.92 -11.05
N ARG A 246 1.84 -20.27 -10.31
CA ARG A 246 1.89 -20.68 -8.89
C ARG A 246 2.70 -19.73 -8.01
N MET A 247 2.93 -18.54 -8.53
CA MET A 247 3.49 -17.43 -7.79
C MET A 247 2.27 -16.61 -7.43
N GLU A 248 1.96 -16.53 -6.13
CA GLU A 248 1.19 -15.40 -5.66
C GLU A 248 1.82 -14.15 -6.27
N ILE A 249 1.05 -13.17 -6.72
CA ILE A 249 1.64 -11.94 -7.23
C ILE A 249 2.54 -11.30 -6.15
N SER A 250 2.32 -11.63 -4.88
CA SER A 250 3.16 -11.38 -3.71
C SER A 250 4.51 -12.09 -3.64
N LEU A 251 4.74 -13.21 -4.33
CA LEU A 251 5.97 -14.02 -4.23
C LEU A 251 7.21 -13.34 -4.84
N GLY A 252 7.05 -12.24 -5.57
CA GLY A 252 8.13 -11.40 -6.09
C GLY A 252 8.84 -10.53 -5.03
N MET A 253 8.98 -10.99 -3.79
CA MET A 253 9.71 -10.31 -2.73
C MET A 253 11.23 -10.39 -2.94
N GLU A 254 11.76 -9.72 -3.96
CA GLU A 254 13.10 -9.15 -3.86
C GLU A 254 12.99 -7.80 -3.15
N MET A 255 12.82 -7.84 -1.83
CA MET A 255 13.09 -6.68 -0.97
C MET A 255 14.61 -6.41 -1.00
N GLY A 256 15.11 -5.81 -2.09
CA GLY A 256 16.55 -5.66 -2.26
C GLY A 256 17.04 -4.94 -3.52
N GLY A 257 16.46 -3.79 -3.89
CA GLY A 257 17.15 -2.85 -4.81
C GLY A 257 16.49 -2.51 -6.14
N LEU A 258 15.21 -2.87 -6.35
CA LEU A 258 14.48 -2.46 -7.56
C LEU A 258 14.16 -0.95 -7.54
N SER A 259 14.31 -0.29 -8.70
CA SER A 259 14.08 1.16 -8.86
C SER A 259 12.59 1.55 -8.86
N LYS A 260 11.71 0.56 -9.01
CA LYS A 260 10.25 0.68 -9.05
C LYS A 260 9.61 -0.47 -8.28
N PRO A 261 8.42 -0.26 -7.69
CA PRO A 261 7.65 -1.31 -7.01
C PRO A 261 7.17 -2.37 -8.00
N THR A 262 7.00 -3.58 -7.48
CA THR A 262 6.43 -4.71 -8.23
C THR A 262 4.91 -4.80 -8.03
N PRO A 263 4.20 -5.61 -8.83
CA PRO A 263 2.81 -5.96 -8.55
C PRO A 263 2.54 -6.45 -7.11
N ALA A 264 3.48 -7.19 -6.51
CA ALA A 264 3.46 -7.59 -5.10
C ALA A 264 3.34 -6.37 -4.16
N ASP A 265 4.18 -5.35 -4.39
CA ASP A 265 4.21 -4.13 -3.57
C ASP A 265 2.88 -3.39 -3.59
N TYR A 266 2.20 -3.40 -4.74
CA TYR A 266 0.88 -2.80 -4.90
C TYR A 266 -0.19 -3.61 -4.15
N LEU A 267 -0.26 -4.93 -4.35
CA LEU A 267 -1.24 -5.80 -3.68
C LEU A 267 -1.17 -5.71 -2.16
N TYR A 268 0.03 -5.83 -1.58
CA TYR A 268 0.22 -5.78 -0.13
C TYR A 268 -0.12 -4.43 0.51
N ARG A 269 -0.24 -3.36 -0.29
CA ARG A 269 -0.70 -2.05 0.18
C ARG A 269 -2.18 -1.84 -0.10
N MET A 270 -2.67 -2.41 -1.20
CA MET A 270 -4.04 -2.27 -1.68
C MET A 270 -5.02 -3.05 -0.81
N ILE A 271 -4.74 -4.32 -0.49
CA ILE A 271 -5.66 -5.18 0.26
C ILE A 271 -6.04 -4.57 1.63
N PRO A 272 -5.10 -4.19 2.51
CA PRO A 272 -5.46 -3.60 3.81
C PRO A 272 -6.24 -2.28 3.68
N ALA A 273 -5.92 -1.46 2.67
CA ALA A 273 -6.66 -0.22 2.41
C ALA A 273 -8.08 -0.50 1.89
N MET A 274 -8.27 -1.50 1.03
CA MET A 274 -9.57 -1.93 0.54
C MET A 274 -10.43 -2.57 1.65
N GLU A 275 -9.82 -3.33 2.56
CA GLU A 275 -10.46 -3.88 3.76
C GLU A 275 -10.98 -2.76 4.67
N THR A 276 -10.12 -1.78 4.96
CA THR A 276 -10.52 -0.62 5.77
C THR A 276 -11.61 0.18 5.05
N LEU A 277 -11.49 0.38 3.74
CA LEU A 277 -12.53 1.04 2.94
C LEU A 277 -13.86 0.29 2.99
N ALA A 278 -13.86 -1.04 2.91
CA ALA A 278 -15.07 -1.85 3.02
C ALA A 278 -15.74 -1.76 4.40
N GLN A 279 -14.97 -1.46 5.45
CA GLN A 279 -15.52 -1.21 6.80
C GLN A 279 -16.12 0.19 6.93
N VAL A 280 -15.45 1.22 6.39
CA VAL A 280 -15.91 2.63 6.52
C VAL A 280 -16.93 3.05 5.45
N ARG A 281 -16.96 2.37 4.30
CA ARG A 281 -17.91 2.53 3.19
C ARG A 281 -18.39 1.17 2.67
N PRO A 282 -19.18 0.42 3.46
CA PRO A 282 -19.69 -0.90 3.05
C PRO A 282 -20.60 -0.85 1.80
N GLU A 283 -21.15 0.32 1.49
CA GLU A 283 -21.96 0.61 0.30
C GLU A 283 -21.14 0.73 -1.00
N ASP A 284 -19.82 0.91 -0.93
CA ASP A 284 -18.94 0.93 -2.11
C ASP A 284 -18.76 -0.48 -2.67
N LEU A 285 -19.72 -0.88 -3.52
CA LEU A 285 -19.73 -2.18 -4.17
C LEU A 285 -18.52 -2.38 -5.09
N GLU A 286 -18.03 -1.32 -5.74
CA GLU A 286 -16.88 -1.42 -6.64
C GLU A 286 -15.62 -1.78 -5.88
N ASN A 287 -15.34 -1.11 -4.75
CA ASN A 287 -14.25 -1.48 -3.87
C ASN A 287 -14.34 -2.95 -3.43
N ARG A 288 -15.53 -3.43 -3.08
CA ARG A 288 -15.73 -4.80 -2.62
C ARG A 288 -15.56 -5.84 -3.72
N PHE A 289 -16.00 -5.56 -4.96
CA PHE A 289 -15.70 -6.40 -6.12
C PHE A 289 -14.19 -6.53 -6.33
N ARG A 290 -13.49 -5.39 -6.30
CA ARG A 290 -12.03 -5.32 -6.47
C ARG A 290 -11.27 -5.99 -5.33
N LEU A 291 -11.76 -5.90 -4.09
CA LEU A 291 -11.20 -6.58 -2.94
C LEU A 291 -11.24 -8.10 -3.12
N GLY A 292 -12.38 -8.64 -3.56
CA GLY A 292 -12.48 -10.07 -3.87
C GLY A 292 -11.52 -10.50 -4.99
N ASN A 293 -11.34 -9.67 -6.02
CA ASN A 293 -10.36 -9.90 -7.08
C ASN A 293 -8.93 -9.88 -6.54
N ALA A 294 -8.61 -8.91 -5.66
CA ALA A 294 -7.31 -8.78 -5.03
C ALA A 294 -6.97 -9.98 -4.14
N TYR A 295 -7.93 -10.49 -3.36
CA TYR A 295 -7.76 -11.73 -2.61
C TYR A 295 -7.48 -12.91 -3.55
N ARG A 296 -8.23 -13.04 -4.65
CA ARG A 296 -8.00 -14.08 -5.66
C ARG A 296 -6.60 -14.01 -6.29
N TRP A 297 -6.12 -12.81 -6.58
CA TRP A 297 -4.77 -12.54 -7.10
C TRP A 297 -3.65 -12.81 -6.08
N ASN A 298 -3.95 -12.59 -4.79
CA ASN A 298 -3.08 -12.90 -3.67
C ASN A 298 -3.23 -14.34 -3.16
N ASN A 299 -4.01 -15.18 -3.85
CA ASN A 299 -4.31 -16.57 -3.47
C ASN A 299 -4.94 -16.74 -2.06
N ASP A 300 -5.63 -15.72 -1.56
CA ASP A 300 -6.52 -15.86 -0.40
C ASP A 300 -7.89 -16.36 -0.87
N GLN A 301 -7.96 -17.67 -1.16
CA GLN A 301 -9.10 -18.31 -1.80
C GLN A 301 -10.38 -18.18 -0.99
N LEU A 302 -10.29 -18.33 0.33
CA LEU A 302 -11.46 -18.29 1.20
C LEU A 302 -11.99 -16.86 1.31
N ALA A 303 -11.10 -15.87 1.47
CA ALA A 303 -11.53 -14.48 1.51
C ALA A 303 -12.13 -14.01 0.17
N ALA A 304 -11.57 -14.46 -0.96
CA ALA A 304 -12.10 -14.17 -2.30
C ALA A 304 -13.53 -14.70 -2.47
N ILE A 305 -13.74 -16.00 -2.20
CA ILE A 305 -15.07 -16.63 -2.31
C ILE A 305 -16.07 -15.95 -1.36
N ALA A 306 -15.72 -15.81 -0.08
CA ALA A 306 -16.61 -15.20 0.91
C ALA A 306 -17.00 -13.76 0.54
N THR A 307 -16.07 -12.98 -0.02
CA THR A 307 -16.33 -11.60 -0.45
C THR A 307 -17.35 -11.55 -1.59
N HIS A 308 -17.19 -12.39 -2.62
CA HIS A 308 -18.11 -12.41 -3.76
C HIS A 308 -19.46 -13.06 -3.43
N GLU A 309 -19.49 -14.07 -2.57
CA GLU A 309 -20.75 -14.65 -2.05
C GLU A 309 -21.56 -13.60 -1.26
N ALA A 310 -20.90 -12.86 -0.37
CA ALA A 310 -21.54 -11.79 0.39
C ALA A 310 -22.10 -10.69 -0.53
N LEU A 311 -21.39 -10.34 -1.62
CA LEU A 311 -21.91 -9.41 -2.62
C LEU A 311 -23.14 -9.96 -3.33
N LEU A 312 -23.12 -11.22 -3.77
CA LEU A 312 -24.26 -11.86 -4.44
C LEU A 312 -25.51 -11.92 -3.55
N GLN A 313 -25.34 -12.17 -2.26
CA GLN A 313 -26.43 -12.19 -1.28
C GLN A 313 -27.02 -10.80 -1.02
N GLN A 314 -26.19 -9.75 -1.03
CA GLN A 314 -26.62 -8.38 -0.75
C GLN A 314 -27.19 -7.65 -1.97
N ILE A 315 -26.81 -8.05 -3.19
CA ILE A 315 -27.32 -7.44 -4.42
C ILE A 315 -28.74 -7.97 -4.68
N PRO A 316 -29.76 -7.09 -4.68
CA PRO A 316 -31.13 -7.51 -4.87
C PRO A 316 -31.38 -8.03 -6.31
N PRO A 317 -32.31 -8.98 -6.52
CA PRO A 317 -32.51 -9.65 -7.80
C PRO A 317 -32.79 -8.71 -8.99
N GLU A 318 -33.40 -7.55 -8.74
CA GLU A 318 -33.75 -6.56 -9.75
C GLU A 318 -32.51 -5.89 -10.37
N ARG A 319 -31.35 -5.96 -9.70
CA ARG A 319 -30.07 -5.42 -10.20
C ARG A 319 -29.32 -6.47 -11.02
N ALA A 320 -29.97 -6.97 -12.07
CA ALA A 320 -29.51 -8.09 -12.89
C ALA A 320 -28.03 -7.96 -13.36
N THR A 321 -27.61 -6.79 -13.83
CA THR A 321 -26.22 -6.56 -14.26
C THR A 321 -25.20 -6.70 -13.13
N LEU A 322 -25.48 -6.15 -11.95
CA LEU A 322 -24.59 -6.28 -10.80
C LEU A 322 -24.56 -7.71 -10.27
N ARG A 323 -25.71 -8.39 -10.31
CA ARG A 323 -25.84 -9.79 -9.93
C ARG A 323 -25.06 -10.71 -10.87
N ALA A 324 -25.15 -10.49 -12.18
CA ALA A 324 -24.36 -11.19 -13.19
C ALA A 324 -22.86 -11.01 -12.96
N ARG A 325 -22.39 -9.78 -12.67
CA ARG A 325 -20.99 -9.55 -12.30
C ARG A 325 -20.59 -10.34 -11.05
N ALA A 326 -21.41 -10.31 -9.99
CA ALA A 326 -21.13 -11.08 -8.77
C ALA A 326 -21.02 -12.58 -9.01
N LEU A 327 -21.90 -13.15 -9.83
CA LEU A 327 -21.84 -14.55 -10.21
C LEU A 327 -20.57 -14.88 -11.04
N ILE A 328 -20.18 -14.02 -11.99
CA ILE A 328 -18.94 -14.19 -12.76
C ILE A 328 -17.72 -14.17 -11.83
N GLU A 329 -17.63 -13.19 -10.94
CA GLU A 329 -16.48 -13.09 -10.03
C GLU A 329 -16.43 -14.24 -9.02
N LEU A 330 -17.58 -14.67 -8.51
CA LEU A 330 -17.68 -15.82 -7.62
C LEU A 330 -17.20 -17.10 -8.32
N ALA A 331 -17.67 -17.34 -9.55
CA ALA A 331 -17.23 -18.46 -10.37
C ALA A 331 -15.71 -18.46 -10.57
N TRP A 332 -15.11 -17.30 -10.87
CA TRP A 332 -13.65 -17.17 -10.98
C TRP A 332 -12.91 -17.44 -9.67
N SER A 333 -13.44 -17.01 -8.53
CA SER A 333 -12.85 -17.28 -7.21
C SER A 333 -12.90 -18.78 -6.87
N LYS A 334 -13.98 -19.47 -7.25
CA LYS A 334 -14.13 -20.92 -7.13
C LYS A 334 -13.20 -21.69 -8.08
N ILE A 335 -13.08 -21.25 -9.34
CA ILE A 335 -12.10 -21.80 -10.29
C ILE A 335 -10.67 -21.64 -9.73
N ALA A 336 -10.33 -20.47 -9.18
CA ALA A 336 -9.00 -20.21 -8.64
C ALA A 336 -8.64 -21.16 -7.49
N LYS A 337 -9.59 -21.43 -6.57
CA LYS A 337 -9.43 -22.44 -5.50
C LYS A 337 -9.07 -23.82 -6.07
N VAL A 338 -9.81 -24.28 -7.07
CA VAL A 338 -9.59 -25.60 -7.69
C VAL A 338 -8.27 -25.64 -8.46
N ALA A 339 -7.98 -24.61 -9.25
CA ALA A 339 -6.77 -24.49 -10.05
C ALA A 339 -5.50 -24.49 -9.17
N TRP A 340 -5.54 -23.81 -8.02
CA TRP A 340 -4.43 -23.75 -7.09
C TRP A 340 -4.26 -25.05 -6.30
N ASN A 341 -5.34 -25.57 -5.70
CA ASN A 341 -5.28 -26.77 -4.85
C ASN A 341 -5.11 -28.07 -5.66
N ARG A 342 -5.42 -28.04 -6.97
CA ARG A 342 -5.37 -29.19 -7.88
C ARG A 342 -6.26 -30.35 -7.47
N ILE A 343 -7.36 -30.03 -6.78
CA ILE A 343 -8.42 -30.98 -6.40
C ILE A 343 -9.53 -30.85 -7.45
N PHE A 344 -9.33 -31.48 -8.61
CA PHE A 344 -10.25 -31.31 -9.76
C PHE A 344 -11.63 -31.93 -9.51
N ASP A 345 -11.74 -32.89 -8.61
CA ASP A 345 -13.00 -33.49 -8.16
C ASP A 345 -13.74 -32.67 -7.09
N ASP A 346 -13.23 -31.49 -6.72
CA ASP A 346 -13.91 -30.57 -5.81
C ASP A 346 -15.26 -30.10 -6.41
N PRO A 347 -16.40 -30.33 -5.73
CA PRO A 347 -17.72 -30.00 -6.26
C PRO A 347 -17.89 -28.50 -6.56
N VAL A 348 -17.07 -27.65 -5.95
CA VAL A 348 -17.02 -26.20 -6.19
C VAL A 348 -16.82 -25.85 -7.67
N ILE A 349 -16.15 -26.70 -8.47
CA ILE A 349 -15.99 -26.42 -9.91
C ILE A 349 -17.31 -26.52 -10.68
N THR A 350 -18.20 -27.41 -10.25
CA THR A 350 -19.55 -27.55 -10.83
C THR A 350 -20.43 -26.37 -10.44
N GLU A 351 -20.28 -25.86 -9.21
CA GLU A 351 -20.95 -24.63 -8.78
C GLU A 351 -20.49 -23.42 -9.60
N ALA A 352 -19.17 -23.27 -9.80
CA ALA A 352 -18.60 -22.20 -10.61
C ALA A 352 -19.17 -22.20 -12.04
N TYR A 353 -19.32 -23.37 -12.67
CA TYR A 353 -19.97 -23.49 -13.97
C TYR A 353 -21.42 -22.98 -13.94
N LYS A 354 -22.21 -23.41 -12.96
CA LYS A 354 -23.63 -23.01 -12.82
C LYS A 354 -23.78 -21.51 -12.58
N GLU A 355 -22.92 -20.92 -11.76
CA GLU A 355 -22.92 -19.48 -11.50
C GLU A 355 -22.60 -18.68 -12.75
N ALA A 356 -21.59 -19.10 -13.52
CA ALA A 356 -21.28 -18.48 -14.80
C ALA A 356 -22.43 -18.63 -15.81
N GLU A 357 -23.11 -19.77 -15.82
CA GLU A 357 -24.30 -19.99 -16.66
C GLU A 357 -25.47 -19.09 -16.25
N GLU A 358 -25.73 -18.94 -14.96
CA GLU A 358 -26.74 -18.01 -14.44
C GLU A 358 -26.41 -16.57 -14.80
N ALA A 359 -25.13 -16.17 -14.65
CA ALA A 359 -24.69 -14.84 -15.04
C ALA A 359 -24.92 -14.58 -16.53
N PHE A 360 -24.62 -15.56 -17.38
CA PHE A 360 -24.86 -15.49 -18.81
C PHE A 360 -26.35 -15.27 -19.12
N LYS A 361 -27.26 -15.91 -18.40
CA LYS A 361 -28.71 -15.74 -18.57
C LYS A 361 -29.22 -14.38 -18.07
N LEU A 362 -28.59 -13.79 -17.05
CA LEU A 362 -29.04 -12.55 -16.40
C LEU A 362 -28.64 -11.25 -17.11
N THR A 363 -27.70 -11.29 -18.03
CA THR A 363 -27.14 -10.09 -18.68
C THR A 363 -27.21 -10.18 -20.20
N ASP A 364 -27.43 -9.03 -20.85
CA ASP A 364 -27.33 -8.86 -22.32
C ASP A 364 -26.14 -7.98 -22.72
N ARG A 365 -25.33 -7.54 -21.75
CA ARG A 365 -24.14 -6.72 -22.04
C ARG A 365 -23.08 -7.59 -22.71
N PRO A 366 -22.55 -7.23 -23.89
CA PRO A 366 -21.57 -8.05 -24.60
C PRO A 366 -20.34 -8.41 -23.78
N VAL A 367 -19.82 -7.48 -22.97
CA VAL A 367 -18.66 -7.73 -22.09
C VAL A 367 -18.95 -8.77 -21.01
N ASP A 368 -20.16 -8.77 -20.43
CA ASP A 368 -20.54 -9.71 -19.38
C ASP A 368 -20.91 -11.07 -19.97
N LYS A 369 -21.54 -11.11 -21.16
CA LYS A 369 -21.79 -12.35 -21.93
C LYS A 369 -20.48 -13.04 -22.31
N PHE A 370 -19.52 -12.28 -22.84
CA PHE A 370 -18.17 -12.77 -23.11
C PHE A 370 -17.55 -13.33 -21.83
N ALA A 371 -17.54 -12.55 -20.75
CA ALA A 371 -16.93 -12.95 -19.50
C ALA A 371 -17.55 -14.24 -18.93
N ALA A 372 -18.88 -14.34 -18.93
CA ALA A 372 -19.60 -15.52 -18.44
C ALA A 372 -19.31 -16.77 -19.30
N ALA A 373 -19.40 -16.67 -20.63
CA ALA A 373 -19.10 -17.79 -21.53
C ALA A 373 -17.64 -18.25 -21.43
N TYR A 374 -16.70 -17.31 -21.34
CA TYR A 374 -15.29 -17.61 -21.13
C TYR A 374 -15.06 -18.29 -19.76
N THR A 375 -15.76 -17.87 -18.71
CA THR A 375 -15.69 -18.48 -17.38
C THR A 375 -16.24 -19.90 -17.38
N MET A 376 -17.36 -20.17 -18.07
CA MET A 376 -17.90 -21.54 -18.23
C MET A 376 -16.88 -22.47 -18.89
N ALA A 377 -16.22 -22.02 -19.96
CA ALA A 377 -15.16 -22.79 -20.61
C ALA A 377 -13.99 -23.09 -19.64
N TYR A 378 -13.58 -22.11 -18.83
CA TYR A 378 -12.53 -22.31 -17.82
C TYR A 378 -12.92 -23.31 -16.73
N SER A 379 -14.16 -23.26 -16.25
CA SER A 379 -14.64 -24.26 -15.29
C SER A 379 -14.46 -25.68 -15.84
N LEU A 380 -14.80 -25.90 -17.11
CA LEU A 380 -14.65 -27.20 -17.76
C LEU A 380 -13.19 -27.68 -17.86
N VAL A 381 -12.21 -26.76 -17.99
CA VAL A 381 -10.78 -27.14 -18.02
C VAL A 381 -10.37 -27.90 -16.76
N PHE A 382 -10.94 -27.53 -15.62
CA PHE A 382 -10.62 -28.09 -14.31
C PHE A 382 -11.62 -29.15 -13.84
N THR A 383 -12.61 -29.52 -14.67
CA THR A 383 -13.58 -30.58 -14.36
C THR A 383 -13.01 -31.96 -14.77
N PRO A 384 -13.20 -33.01 -13.95
CA PRO A 384 -12.84 -34.37 -14.33
C PRO A 384 -13.69 -34.82 -15.52
N ASN A 385 -13.12 -35.58 -16.45
CA ASN A 385 -13.80 -35.97 -17.70
C ASN A 385 -14.30 -34.74 -18.50
N ARG A 386 -13.43 -33.74 -18.65
CA ARG A 386 -13.68 -32.51 -19.42
C ARG A 386 -14.43 -32.77 -20.74
N ASP A 387 -15.57 -32.10 -20.89
CA ASP A 387 -16.33 -32.09 -22.14
C ASP A 387 -15.74 -31.06 -23.10
N ASN A 388 -14.86 -31.54 -24.00
CA ASN A 388 -14.23 -30.70 -25.03
C ASN A 388 -15.26 -30.07 -25.98
N ARG A 389 -16.40 -30.74 -26.25
CA ARG A 389 -17.42 -30.20 -27.15
C ARG A 389 -18.12 -29.01 -26.51
N ALA A 390 -18.59 -29.16 -25.27
CA ALA A 390 -19.19 -28.05 -24.53
C ALA A 390 -18.20 -26.90 -24.35
N MET A 391 -16.93 -27.21 -24.07
CA MET A 391 -15.87 -26.20 -23.97
C MET A 391 -15.67 -25.42 -25.28
N LEU A 392 -15.65 -26.10 -26.43
CA LEU A 392 -15.56 -25.45 -27.74
C LEU A 392 -16.79 -24.57 -28.03
N GLU A 393 -17.98 -25.04 -27.71
CA GLU A 393 -19.23 -24.26 -27.85
C GLU A 393 -19.16 -22.97 -27.02
N HIS A 394 -18.73 -23.05 -25.76
CA HIS A 394 -18.57 -21.89 -24.87
C HIS A 394 -17.48 -20.91 -25.33
N LEU A 395 -16.32 -21.40 -25.79
CA LEU A 395 -15.27 -20.53 -26.32
C LEU A 395 -15.68 -19.86 -27.64
N THR A 396 -16.45 -20.55 -28.48
CA THR A 396 -17.01 -19.97 -29.71
C THR A 396 -17.99 -18.85 -29.37
N GLU A 397 -18.86 -19.08 -28.39
CA GLU A 397 -19.80 -18.08 -27.91
C GLU A 397 -19.10 -16.89 -27.25
N ALA A 398 -18.08 -17.14 -26.42
CA ALA A 398 -17.26 -16.10 -25.81
C ALA A 398 -16.58 -15.23 -26.88
N ARG A 399 -16.00 -15.83 -27.92
CA ARG A 399 -15.39 -15.11 -29.06
C ARG A 399 -16.40 -14.22 -29.75
N ARG A 400 -17.61 -14.74 -30.01
CA ARG A 400 -18.69 -14.02 -30.68
C ARG A 400 -19.06 -12.74 -29.92
N TRP A 401 -19.24 -12.83 -28.61
CA TRP A 401 -19.53 -11.66 -27.78
C TRP A 401 -18.33 -10.73 -27.61
N TYR A 402 -17.11 -11.29 -27.48
CA TYR A 402 -15.88 -10.52 -27.35
C TYR A 402 -15.68 -9.57 -28.54
N LEU A 403 -15.81 -10.08 -29.76
CA LEU A 403 -15.61 -9.31 -30.98
C LEU A 403 -16.72 -8.28 -31.26
N GLN A 404 -17.83 -8.30 -30.50
CA GLN A 404 -18.86 -7.25 -30.53
C GLN A 404 -18.53 -6.07 -29.62
N VAL A 405 -17.56 -6.21 -28.70
CA VAL A 405 -17.13 -5.11 -27.84
C VAL A 405 -16.17 -4.22 -28.62
N GLY A 406 -16.35 -2.89 -28.50
CA GLY A 406 -15.41 -1.94 -29.10
C GLY A 406 -13.96 -2.25 -28.68
N GLY A 407 -13.00 -2.01 -29.57
CA GLY A 407 -11.58 -2.22 -29.27
C GLY A 407 -11.13 -3.68 -29.10
N ALA A 408 -12.00 -4.67 -29.30
CA ALA A 408 -11.64 -6.07 -29.44
C ALA A 408 -10.98 -6.34 -30.79
N SER A 409 -10.10 -7.34 -30.86
CA SER A 409 -9.48 -7.80 -32.10
C SER A 409 -9.32 -9.33 -32.12
N PRO A 410 -9.19 -9.96 -33.30
CA PRO A 410 -8.82 -11.37 -33.38
C PRO A 410 -7.50 -11.69 -32.65
N ASP A 411 -6.53 -10.77 -32.68
CA ASP A 411 -5.24 -10.92 -31.99
C ASP A 411 -5.40 -10.97 -30.48
N SER A 412 -6.17 -10.03 -29.93
CA SER A 412 -6.42 -9.98 -28.50
C SER A 412 -7.26 -11.17 -28.01
N TRP A 413 -8.18 -11.67 -28.83
CA TRP A 413 -8.86 -12.95 -28.57
C TRP A 413 -7.87 -14.13 -28.54
N ARG A 414 -6.98 -14.24 -29.52
CA ARG A 414 -5.97 -15.32 -29.55
C ARG A 414 -5.08 -15.30 -28.32
N TYR A 415 -4.73 -14.11 -27.84
CA TYR A 415 -3.96 -13.97 -26.61
C TYR A 415 -4.67 -14.61 -25.40
N LEU A 416 -5.98 -14.40 -25.26
CA LEU A 416 -6.76 -15.02 -24.18
C LEU A 416 -6.71 -16.55 -24.22
N LEU A 417 -6.56 -17.16 -25.40
CA LEU A 417 -6.43 -18.61 -25.55
C LEU A 417 -5.01 -19.14 -25.33
N ALA A 418 -4.00 -18.26 -25.40
CA ALA A 418 -2.57 -18.63 -25.40
C ALA A 418 -1.94 -18.72 -24.00
N ASN A 419 -2.74 -18.63 -22.93
CA ASN A 419 -2.26 -18.83 -21.56
C ASN A 419 -1.99 -20.33 -21.28
N ASP A 420 -1.17 -20.63 -20.27
CA ASP A 420 -0.73 -22.01 -19.98
C ASP A 420 -1.88 -23.00 -19.66
N THR A 421 -3.04 -22.50 -19.22
CA THR A 421 -4.22 -23.33 -18.92
C THR A 421 -4.94 -23.76 -20.20
N LEU A 422 -5.22 -22.82 -21.11
CA LEU A 422 -5.98 -23.12 -22.35
C LEU A 422 -5.11 -23.59 -23.51
N LYS A 423 -3.86 -23.11 -23.61
CA LYS A 423 -2.99 -23.37 -24.75
C LYS A 423 -2.86 -24.86 -25.04
N GLY A 424 -2.60 -25.66 -24.00
CA GLY A 424 -2.47 -27.12 -24.15
C GLY A 424 -3.73 -27.81 -24.64
N VAL A 425 -4.92 -27.26 -24.37
CA VAL A 425 -6.18 -27.81 -24.89
C VAL A 425 -6.40 -27.41 -26.33
N VAL A 426 -6.19 -26.13 -26.64
CA VAL A 426 -6.44 -25.55 -27.96
C VAL A 426 -5.45 -26.10 -29.01
N GLU A 427 -4.19 -26.32 -28.62
CA GLU A 427 -3.17 -26.87 -29.53
C GLU A 427 -3.30 -28.38 -29.73
N ALA A 428 -3.80 -29.13 -28.73
CA ALA A 428 -3.86 -30.59 -28.78
C ALA A 428 -5.09 -31.13 -29.53
N ASP A 429 -6.22 -30.41 -29.51
CA ASP A 429 -7.47 -30.87 -30.13
C ASP A 429 -7.77 -30.06 -31.42
N PRO A 430 -7.72 -30.70 -32.61
CA PRO A 430 -7.96 -30.03 -33.89
C PRO A 430 -9.30 -29.29 -33.99
N ALA A 431 -10.32 -29.69 -33.21
CA ALA A 431 -11.62 -29.03 -33.22
C ALA A 431 -11.54 -27.55 -32.79
N PHE A 432 -10.56 -27.20 -31.96
CA PHE A 432 -10.37 -25.84 -31.43
C PHE A 432 -9.61 -24.92 -32.39
N GLN A 433 -9.01 -25.44 -33.48
CA GLN A 433 -8.23 -24.64 -34.43
C GLN A 433 -9.07 -23.54 -35.11
N SER A 434 -10.37 -23.75 -35.24
CA SER A 434 -11.33 -22.74 -35.73
C SER A 434 -11.37 -21.47 -34.88
N LEU A 435 -11.03 -21.56 -33.58
CA LEU A 435 -10.94 -20.42 -32.67
C LEU A 435 -9.67 -19.57 -32.89
N LEU A 436 -8.64 -20.16 -33.50
CA LEU A 436 -7.36 -19.52 -33.81
C LEU A 436 -7.30 -18.93 -35.22
N ALA A 437 -8.15 -19.42 -36.13
CA ALA A 437 -8.24 -18.92 -37.50
C ALA A 437 -8.69 -17.44 -37.51
N ALA A 438 -7.86 -16.59 -38.12
CA ALA A 438 -8.24 -15.21 -38.43
C ALA A 438 -9.43 -15.23 -39.39
N GLY A 439 -10.39 -14.34 -39.18
CA GLY A 439 -11.39 -14.08 -40.20
C GLY A 439 -10.71 -13.42 -41.40
N ASP A 440 -10.34 -14.22 -42.39
CA ASP A 440 -10.35 -13.82 -43.79
C ASP A 440 -11.57 -14.49 -44.44
N GLN A 441 -12.73 -13.89 -44.22
CA GLN A 441 -13.83 -13.92 -45.18
C GLN A 441 -14.36 -12.50 -45.23
N GLY A 442 -14.05 -11.83 -46.33
CA GLY A 442 -14.34 -10.41 -46.58
C GLY A 442 -15.79 -10.09 -46.86
#